data_AF-A0A6J6GGW1-F1
#
_entry.id   AF-A0A6J6GGW1-F1
#
_cell.length_a   1.000
_cell.length_b   1.000
_cell.length_c   1.000
_cell.angle_alpha   90.00
_cell.angle_beta   90.00
_cell.angle_gamma   90.00
#
_symmetry.space_group_name_H-M   'P 1'
#
loop_
_entity.id
_entity.type
_entity.pdbx_description
1 polymer ?
#
loop_
_entity_poly.entity_id
_entity_poly.type
_entity_poly.pdbx_seq_one_letter_code
_entity_poly.pdbx_strand_id
1 'polypeptide(L)'
;MSLLDGKRLIIGDAPGHEQYTRNMVVAASRADIGLVLVDAMKGVRTQSLRHLTICSLMGVSRIIVAINKLDAVGYSQDVFNEISAEITKATERLELADVQIIPLSALAGDNVVYPSTNMPWYTGQTLQGAIQSWQKPVDADATGLMRIQMIARAENFRGVSGTVRRGSFAKGDEITIFPSNKKATISSIVTFDGEIDKAETDSAVTLVLTPEVDATRGDIIAKSAEDLIPSDRLAAHLVWLNEDSLIHSRSYLMISGATTTPAIITKIRHKVDVNTGEHISTDTLAMNEIGDVEVATDIPVVMRPYSDSREFGNFILVDRLTLKTVGAGMVRHSLRRASNVTHQDYEVDKAQRSAQKAQKARVVWLTGLSGSGKSSIANALEQRLFASGAHAYVLDGDNLRLGLNMDLGFTTEDRAENVRRTSEVAKLMVDAGLIVISALVSPFEVDRQRAKGIFEDGEFLEIFVDTPVDICRTRDPKGLYKKSAAGEIPNFTGVGQNYEAPSAPDLHLDGTAPIDENVERILKILL
;
A
#
# COMPACT_ATOMS: atom_id res chain seq x y z
N MET A 1 -20.96 -8.34 25.70
CA MET A 1 -21.18 -8.95 27.02
C MET A 1 -20.34 -8.19 28.03
N SER A 2 -20.83 -7.91 29.25
CA SER A 2 -20.00 -7.27 30.28
C SER A 2 -19.31 -8.35 31.11
N LEU A 3 -17.99 -8.22 31.30
CA LEU A 3 -17.22 -9.05 32.21
C LEU A 3 -17.49 -8.64 33.67
N LEU A 4 -17.09 -9.49 34.60
CA LEU A 4 -17.29 -9.27 36.05
C LEU A 4 -16.54 -8.03 36.57
N ASP A 5 -15.53 -7.56 35.85
CA ASP A 5 -14.75 -6.35 36.13
C ASP A 5 -15.32 -5.07 35.46
N GLY A 6 -16.48 -5.17 34.80
CA GLY A 6 -17.13 -4.05 34.11
C GLY A 6 -16.63 -3.80 32.68
N LYS A 7 -15.62 -4.53 32.19
CA LYS A 7 -15.16 -4.41 30.79
C LYS A 7 -16.20 -4.97 29.82
N ARG A 8 -16.28 -4.37 28.62
CA ARG A 8 -17.17 -4.83 27.55
C ARG A 8 -16.43 -5.75 26.59
N LEU A 9 -16.87 -7.01 26.51
CA LEU A 9 -16.41 -7.98 25.53
C LEU A 9 -17.23 -7.88 24.24
N ILE A 10 -16.52 -7.80 23.11
CA ILE A 10 -17.05 -7.90 21.75
C ILE A 10 -16.49 -9.20 21.15
N ILE A 11 -17.38 -10.06 20.66
CA ILE A 11 -16.99 -11.32 20.03
C ILE A 11 -17.12 -11.15 18.53
N GLY A 12 -16.01 -11.29 17.80
CA GLY A 12 -15.99 -11.39 16.35
C GLY A 12 -15.91 -12.86 15.97
N ASP A 13 -16.97 -13.38 15.35
CA ASP A 13 -16.95 -14.74 14.81
C ASP A 13 -16.39 -14.71 13.38
N ALA A 14 -15.42 -15.58 13.09
CA ALA A 14 -14.76 -15.67 11.80
C ALA A 14 -14.85 -17.11 11.28
N PRO A 15 -15.51 -17.35 10.13
CA PRO A 15 -15.64 -18.68 9.59
C PRO A 15 -14.27 -19.21 9.14
N GLY A 16 -13.92 -20.41 9.55
CA GLY A 16 -12.59 -20.97 9.31
C GLY A 16 -12.46 -21.78 8.02
N HIS A 17 -13.15 -21.42 6.94
CA HIS A 17 -12.87 -22.00 5.62
C HIS A 17 -11.82 -21.14 4.89
N GLU A 18 -11.01 -21.74 4.02
CA GLU A 18 -9.90 -21.05 3.33
C GLU A 18 -10.37 -19.84 2.49
N GLN A 19 -11.56 -19.95 1.91
CA GLN A 19 -12.21 -18.86 1.16
C GLN A 19 -12.55 -17.63 2.03
N TYR A 20 -12.46 -17.73 3.35
CA TYR A 20 -12.77 -16.66 4.30
C TYR A 20 -11.56 -16.14 5.06
N THR A 21 -10.33 -16.42 4.61
CA THR A 21 -9.10 -15.86 5.20
C THR A 21 -9.17 -14.34 5.34
N ARG A 22 -9.70 -13.62 4.33
CA ARG A 22 -9.93 -12.17 4.45
C ARG A 22 -10.81 -11.76 5.63
N ASN A 23 -11.88 -12.52 5.91
CA ASN A 23 -12.82 -12.20 7.00
C ASN A 23 -12.12 -12.41 8.34
N MET A 24 -11.34 -13.48 8.44
CA MET A 24 -10.54 -13.76 9.62
C MET A 24 -9.46 -12.69 9.86
N VAL A 25 -8.75 -12.26 8.81
CA VAL A 25 -7.75 -11.19 8.88
C VAL A 25 -8.37 -9.89 9.40
N VAL A 26 -9.54 -9.50 8.90
CA VAL A 26 -10.26 -8.31 9.36
C VAL A 26 -10.70 -8.44 10.82
N ALA A 27 -11.16 -9.62 11.24
CA ALA A 27 -11.55 -9.87 12.62
C ALA A 27 -10.32 -9.82 13.56
N ALA A 28 -9.24 -10.50 13.18
CA ALA A 28 -8.02 -10.61 13.96
C ALA A 28 -7.27 -9.27 14.08
N SER A 29 -7.30 -8.40 13.07
CA SER A 29 -6.63 -7.10 13.12
C SER A 29 -7.19 -6.16 14.20
N ARG A 30 -8.44 -6.39 14.64
CA ARG A 30 -9.10 -5.68 15.74
C ARG A 30 -9.12 -6.47 17.05
N ALA A 31 -8.69 -7.73 17.03
CA ALA A 31 -8.77 -8.60 18.19
C ALA A 31 -7.57 -8.38 19.11
N ASP A 32 -7.86 -8.21 20.39
CA ASP A 32 -6.89 -8.25 21.47
C ASP A 32 -6.53 -9.71 21.85
N ILE A 33 -7.55 -10.57 21.86
CA ILE A 33 -7.47 -11.98 22.23
C ILE A 33 -8.00 -12.84 21.08
N GLY A 34 -7.24 -13.86 20.69
CA GLY A 34 -7.65 -14.87 19.71
C GLY A 34 -8.06 -16.17 20.41
N LEU A 35 -9.28 -16.65 20.19
CA LEU A 35 -9.75 -17.94 20.71
C LEU A 35 -9.71 -18.99 19.58
N VAL A 36 -8.79 -19.93 19.66
CA VAL A 36 -8.64 -21.02 18.69
C VAL A 36 -9.26 -22.29 19.26
N LEU A 37 -10.32 -22.78 18.64
CA LEU A 37 -10.99 -24.02 19.05
C LEU A 37 -10.33 -25.23 18.37
N VAL A 38 -9.96 -26.23 19.17
CA VAL A 38 -9.43 -27.52 18.71
C VAL A 38 -10.34 -28.63 19.21
N ASP A 39 -10.72 -29.56 18.33
CA ASP A 39 -11.57 -30.70 18.69
C ASP A 39 -10.67 -31.86 19.14
N ALA A 40 -10.81 -32.28 20.40
CA ALA A 40 -9.96 -33.32 21.00
C ALA A 40 -10.04 -34.68 20.30
N MET A 41 -11.17 -34.99 19.64
CA MET A 41 -11.30 -36.23 18.87
C MET A 41 -10.49 -36.19 17.56
N LYS A 42 -10.18 -34.99 17.07
CA LYS A 42 -9.64 -34.75 15.73
C LYS A 42 -8.20 -34.25 15.75
N GLY A 43 -7.70 -33.83 16.91
CA GLY A 43 -6.38 -33.24 17.08
C GLY A 43 -6.21 -31.91 16.34
N VAL A 44 -4.96 -31.50 16.19
CA VAL A 44 -4.60 -30.29 15.44
C VAL A 44 -4.83 -30.52 13.95
N ARG A 45 -5.41 -29.53 13.29
CA ARG A 45 -5.65 -29.56 11.83
C ARG A 45 -4.97 -28.40 11.15
N THR A 46 -4.87 -28.47 9.83
CA THR A 46 -4.42 -27.35 8.97
C THR A 46 -5.17 -26.06 9.26
N GLN A 47 -6.48 -26.14 9.53
CA GLN A 47 -7.30 -25.01 9.94
C GLN A 47 -6.84 -24.38 11.27
N SER A 48 -6.48 -25.18 12.27
CA SER A 48 -5.98 -24.70 13.57
C SER A 48 -4.64 -23.98 13.39
N LEU A 49 -3.72 -24.56 12.62
CA LEU A 49 -2.42 -23.95 12.31
C LEU A 49 -2.61 -22.64 11.54
N ARG A 50 -3.50 -22.61 10.55
CA ARG A 50 -3.83 -21.41 9.80
C ARG A 50 -4.35 -20.28 10.67
N HIS A 51 -5.23 -20.60 11.61
CA HIS A 51 -5.76 -19.62 12.54
C HIS A 51 -4.67 -19.03 13.43
N LEU A 52 -3.76 -19.87 13.93
CA LEU A 52 -2.60 -19.42 14.71
C LEU A 52 -1.68 -18.53 13.88
N THR A 53 -1.38 -18.90 12.63
CA THR A 53 -0.55 -18.08 11.72
C THR A 53 -1.18 -16.73 11.44
N ILE A 54 -2.50 -16.66 11.17
CA ILE A 54 -3.20 -15.39 10.96
C ILE A 54 -3.20 -14.55 12.24
N CYS A 55 -3.45 -15.15 13.41
CA CYS A 55 -3.39 -14.42 14.68
C CYS A 55 -2.00 -13.84 14.96
N SER A 56 -0.93 -14.59 14.67
CA SER A 56 0.45 -14.12 14.77
C SER A 56 0.70 -12.93 13.83
N LEU A 57 0.35 -13.06 12.54
CA LEU A 57 0.53 -12.01 11.54
C LEU A 57 -0.29 -10.74 11.84
N MET A 58 -1.48 -10.89 12.43
CA MET A 58 -2.34 -9.78 12.86
C MET A 58 -1.97 -9.21 14.24
N GLY A 59 -0.87 -9.68 14.84
CA GLY A 59 -0.33 -9.15 16.09
C GLY A 59 -1.27 -9.33 17.29
N VAL A 60 -2.12 -10.37 17.28
CA VAL A 60 -3.04 -10.70 18.38
C VAL A 60 -2.24 -10.93 19.66
N SER A 61 -2.52 -10.15 20.70
CA SER A 61 -1.65 -10.07 21.88
C SER A 61 -1.70 -11.32 22.74
N ARG A 62 -2.88 -11.92 22.93
CA ARG A 62 -3.06 -13.19 23.66
C ARG A 62 -3.78 -14.20 22.78
N ILE A 63 -3.31 -15.43 22.76
CA ILE A 63 -4.01 -16.55 22.11
C ILE A 63 -4.44 -17.55 23.17
N ILE A 64 -5.72 -17.89 23.16
CA ILE A 64 -6.29 -18.95 24.00
C ILE A 64 -6.64 -20.10 23.07
N VAL A 65 -6.03 -21.26 23.30
CA VAL A 65 -6.37 -22.48 22.59
C VAL A 65 -7.27 -23.34 23.45
N ALA A 66 -8.54 -23.43 23.05
CA ALA A 66 -9.55 -24.24 23.70
C ALA A 66 -9.60 -25.64 23.09
N ILE A 67 -9.06 -26.63 23.81
CA ILE A 67 -9.17 -28.04 23.44
C ILE A 67 -10.53 -28.55 23.93
N ASN A 68 -11.50 -28.54 23.01
CA ASN A 68 -12.91 -28.82 23.26
C ASN A 68 -13.25 -30.31 23.06
N LYS A 69 -14.39 -30.75 23.61
CA LYS A 69 -14.94 -32.11 23.53
C LYS A 69 -14.13 -33.17 24.28
N LEU A 70 -13.50 -32.80 25.39
CA LEU A 70 -12.80 -33.76 26.26
C LEU A 70 -13.73 -34.82 26.84
N ASP A 71 -15.02 -34.53 27.00
CA ASP A 71 -16.05 -35.49 27.41
C ASP A 71 -16.15 -36.70 26.46
N ALA A 72 -15.97 -36.47 25.15
CA ALA A 72 -16.05 -37.52 24.14
C ALA A 72 -14.82 -38.47 24.16
N VAL A 73 -13.72 -38.05 24.77
CA VAL A 73 -12.49 -38.84 24.95
C VAL A 73 -12.26 -39.22 26.43
N GLY A 74 -13.31 -39.17 27.25
CA GLY A 74 -13.26 -39.60 28.64
C GLY A 74 -12.35 -38.75 29.53
N TYR A 75 -12.19 -37.46 29.22
CA TYR A 75 -11.36 -36.51 29.96
C TYR A 75 -9.87 -36.94 30.08
N SER A 76 -9.37 -37.66 29.07
CA SER A 76 -8.00 -38.18 29.04
C SER A 76 -6.93 -37.08 29.07
N GLN A 77 -6.05 -37.15 30.07
CA GLN A 77 -4.89 -36.26 30.18
C GLN A 77 -3.88 -36.50 29.06
N ASP A 78 -3.72 -37.74 28.60
CA ASP A 78 -2.74 -38.09 27.56
C ASP A 78 -3.10 -37.44 26.22
N VAL A 79 -4.39 -37.46 25.84
CA VAL A 79 -4.90 -36.79 24.63
C VAL A 79 -4.68 -35.27 24.72
N PHE A 80 -4.93 -34.68 25.88
CA PHE A 80 -4.66 -33.27 26.11
C PHE A 80 -3.17 -32.94 25.97
N ASN A 81 -2.28 -33.74 26.56
CA ASN A 81 -0.84 -33.54 26.52
C ASN A 81 -0.28 -33.67 25.09
N GLU A 82 -0.77 -34.64 24.31
CA GLU A 82 -0.37 -34.85 22.91
C GLU A 82 -0.72 -33.63 22.05
N ILE A 83 -1.98 -33.18 22.12
CA ILE A 83 -2.46 -32.01 21.37
C ILE A 83 -1.73 -30.75 21.86
N SER A 84 -1.53 -30.59 23.17
CA SER A 84 -0.82 -29.45 23.72
C SER A 84 0.61 -29.38 23.22
N ALA A 85 1.34 -30.50 23.15
CA ALA A 85 2.70 -30.55 22.66
C ALA A 85 2.80 -30.15 21.17
N GLU A 86 1.83 -30.56 20.34
CA GLU A 86 1.79 -30.15 18.93
C GLU A 86 1.52 -28.65 18.78
N ILE A 87 0.61 -28.10 19.58
CA ILE A 87 0.28 -26.67 19.57
C ILE A 87 1.46 -25.84 20.07
N THR A 88 2.14 -26.26 21.15
CA THR A 88 3.33 -25.58 21.66
C THR A 88 4.43 -25.48 20.59
N LYS A 89 4.70 -26.57 19.86
CA LYS A 89 5.65 -26.55 18.73
C LYS A 89 5.24 -25.55 17.65
N ALA A 90 3.95 -25.49 17.33
CA ALA A 90 3.45 -24.54 16.34
C ALA A 90 3.57 -23.09 16.81
N THR A 91 3.29 -22.81 18.09
CA THR A 91 3.34 -21.45 18.64
C THR A 91 4.76 -20.94 18.83
N GLU A 92 5.69 -21.80 19.22
CA GLU A 92 7.12 -21.47 19.28
C GLU A 92 7.67 -21.08 17.90
N ARG A 93 7.32 -21.86 16.88
CA ARG A 93 7.72 -21.58 15.49
C ARG A 93 7.14 -20.27 14.95
N LEU A 94 5.96 -19.85 15.44
CA LEU A 94 5.28 -18.61 15.06
C LEU A 94 5.64 -17.42 15.96
N GLU A 95 6.56 -17.61 16.91
CA GLU A 95 7.04 -16.59 17.86
C GLU A 95 5.90 -15.93 18.66
N LEU A 96 4.88 -16.71 19.01
CA LEU A 96 3.73 -16.23 19.78
C LEU A 96 4.07 -16.14 21.28
N ALA A 97 4.03 -14.93 21.84
CA ALA A 97 4.52 -14.66 23.20
C ALA A 97 3.56 -15.06 24.34
N ASP A 98 2.25 -14.84 24.21
CA ASP A 98 1.24 -15.14 25.24
C ASP A 98 0.20 -16.14 24.71
N VAL A 99 0.44 -17.43 24.95
CA VAL A 99 -0.45 -18.53 24.58
C VAL A 99 -0.90 -19.30 25.81
N GLN A 100 -2.21 -19.49 25.97
CA GLN A 100 -2.80 -20.31 27.02
C GLN A 100 -3.59 -21.47 26.42
N ILE A 101 -3.29 -22.71 26.85
CA ILE A 101 -4.00 -23.91 26.40
C ILE A 101 -4.93 -24.37 27.53
N ILE A 102 -6.22 -24.51 27.21
CA ILE A 102 -7.28 -24.81 28.19
C ILE A 102 -8.07 -26.04 27.71
N PRO A 103 -8.09 -27.15 28.49
CA PRO A 103 -8.97 -28.27 28.24
C PRO A 103 -10.38 -27.91 28.67
N LEU A 104 -11.37 -28.12 27.80
CA LEU A 104 -12.77 -27.82 28.13
C LEU A 104 -13.76 -28.77 27.46
N SER A 105 -14.99 -28.76 27.97
CA SER A 105 -16.16 -29.29 27.28
C SER A 105 -17.21 -28.19 27.19
N ALA A 106 -17.44 -27.67 25.99
CA ALA A 106 -18.47 -26.66 25.77
C ALA A 106 -19.90 -27.20 26.01
N LEU A 107 -20.11 -28.52 25.83
CA LEU A 107 -21.40 -29.17 26.04
C LEU A 107 -21.69 -29.38 27.53
N ALA A 108 -20.72 -29.90 28.28
CA ALA A 108 -20.86 -30.15 29.71
C ALA A 108 -20.58 -28.91 30.59
N GLY A 109 -19.98 -27.85 30.01
CA GLY A 109 -19.62 -26.62 30.71
C GLY A 109 -18.29 -26.69 31.48
N ASP A 110 -17.59 -27.82 31.42
CA ASP A 110 -16.31 -28.07 32.09
C ASP A 110 -15.25 -27.04 31.65
N ASN A 111 -14.64 -26.34 32.62
CA ASN A 111 -13.59 -25.32 32.43
C ASN A 111 -13.98 -24.12 31.55
N VAL A 112 -15.26 -23.95 31.19
CA VAL A 112 -15.73 -22.76 30.45
C VAL A 112 -15.88 -21.57 31.40
N VAL A 113 -16.74 -21.73 32.41
CA VAL A 113 -16.98 -20.74 33.47
C VAL A 113 -16.38 -21.22 34.79
N TYR A 114 -16.71 -22.45 35.16
CA TYR A 114 -16.32 -23.07 36.42
C TYR A 114 -15.25 -24.16 36.20
N PRO A 115 -14.34 -24.36 37.17
CA PRO A 115 -13.41 -25.48 37.14
C PRO A 115 -14.14 -26.82 37.08
N SER A 116 -13.62 -27.75 36.28
CA SER A 116 -14.17 -29.09 36.13
C SER A 116 -13.77 -30.01 37.29
N THR A 117 -14.72 -30.80 37.80
CA THR A 117 -14.41 -31.92 38.71
C THR A 117 -13.95 -33.18 37.97
N ASN A 118 -14.19 -33.26 36.66
CA ASN A 118 -13.84 -34.41 35.81
C ASN A 118 -12.38 -34.39 35.36
N MET A 119 -11.70 -33.25 35.49
CA MET A 119 -10.29 -33.04 35.12
C MET A 119 -9.46 -32.58 36.32
N PRO A 120 -9.31 -33.40 37.39
CA PRO A 120 -8.56 -33.03 38.59
C PRO A 120 -7.07 -32.79 38.33
N TRP A 121 -6.56 -33.30 37.20
CA TRP A 121 -5.19 -33.09 36.73
C TRP A 121 -4.94 -31.70 36.14
N TYR A 122 -5.99 -30.93 35.81
CA TYR A 122 -5.86 -29.57 35.29
C TYR A 122 -6.03 -28.55 36.42
N THR A 123 -4.97 -27.79 36.69
CA THR A 123 -4.95 -26.73 37.73
C THR A 123 -4.91 -25.31 37.15
N GLY A 124 -5.06 -25.18 35.84
CA GLY A 124 -5.04 -23.90 35.14
C GLY A 124 -6.34 -23.10 35.28
N GLN A 125 -6.40 -21.95 34.59
CA GLN A 125 -7.56 -21.06 34.59
C GLN A 125 -8.70 -21.62 33.74
N THR A 126 -9.94 -21.25 34.06
CA THR A 126 -11.07 -21.46 33.15
C THR A 126 -10.98 -20.52 31.95
N LEU A 127 -11.70 -20.82 30.87
CA LEU A 127 -11.76 -19.95 29.67
C LEU A 127 -12.17 -18.52 30.05
N GLN A 128 -13.20 -18.38 30.88
CA GLN A 128 -13.62 -17.07 31.36
C GLN A 128 -12.53 -16.39 32.20
N GLY A 129 -11.85 -17.13 33.08
CA GLY A 129 -10.76 -16.61 33.90
C GLY A 129 -9.58 -16.11 33.06
N ALA A 130 -9.22 -16.85 32.00
CA ALA A 130 -8.17 -16.48 31.06
C ALA A 130 -8.46 -15.19 30.27
N ILE A 131 -9.74 -14.97 29.91
CA ILE A 131 -10.17 -13.73 29.25
C ILE A 131 -10.16 -12.56 30.25
N GLN A 132 -10.64 -12.78 31.47
CA GLN A 132 -10.73 -11.73 32.51
C GLN A 132 -9.36 -11.32 33.06
N SER A 133 -8.42 -12.25 33.17
CA SER A 133 -7.07 -11.97 33.65
C SER A 133 -6.23 -11.18 32.65
N TRP A 134 -6.67 -11.09 31.38
CA TRP A 134 -5.95 -10.33 30.38
C TRP A 134 -6.03 -8.84 30.65
N GLN A 135 -4.86 -8.22 30.63
CA GLN A 135 -4.70 -6.78 30.67
C GLN A 135 -4.02 -6.34 29.39
N LYS A 136 -4.53 -5.26 28.81
CA LYS A 136 -3.89 -4.64 27.64
C LYS A 136 -2.46 -4.25 28.03
N PRO A 137 -1.43 -4.67 27.29
CA PRO A 137 -0.08 -4.22 27.53
C PRO A 137 -0.03 -2.69 27.51
N VAL A 138 0.43 -2.08 28.60
CA VAL A 138 0.66 -0.64 28.68
C VAL A 138 2.14 -0.40 28.49
N ASP A 139 2.47 0.39 27.49
CA ASP A 139 3.82 0.88 27.27
C ASP A 139 4.05 2.06 28.23
N ALA A 140 4.64 1.78 29.40
CA ALA A 140 4.80 2.75 30.48
C ALA A 140 5.70 3.93 30.09
N ASP A 141 6.62 3.72 29.13
CA ASP A 141 7.55 4.74 28.60
C ASP A 141 7.04 5.35 27.27
N ALA A 142 5.76 5.13 26.94
CA ALA A 142 5.15 5.62 25.71
C ALA A 142 5.25 7.14 25.58
N THR A 143 6.02 7.59 24.59
CA THR A 143 6.08 8.99 24.19
C THR A 143 4.82 9.40 23.41
N GLY A 144 4.37 10.64 23.62
CA GLY A 144 3.18 11.21 22.99
C GLY A 144 3.26 11.12 21.46
N LEU A 145 2.26 10.48 20.85
CA LEU A 145 2.15 10.34 19.39
C LEU A 145 0.69 10.54 18.94
N MET A 146 0.50 11.43 17.96
CA MET A 146 -0.80 11.76 17.39
C MET A 146 -0.68 11.95 15.87
N ARG A 147 -1.64 11.42 15.11
CA ARG A 147 -1.77 11.72 13.68
C ARG A 147 -2.76 12.88 13.50
N ILE A 148 -2.40 13.87 12.70
CA ILE A 148 -3.26 15.03 12.40
C ILE A 148 -4.41 14.56 11.50
N GLN A 149 -5.64 14.74 11.98
CA GLN A 149 -6.86 14.41 11.26
C GLN A 149 -7.47 15.63 10.57
N MET A 150 -7.30 16.81 11.16
CA MET A 150 -7.88 18.06 10.68
C MET A 150 -7.05 19.27 11.11
N ILE A 151 -7.02 20.31 10.27
CA ILE A 151 -6.51 21.63 10.64
C ILE A 151 -7.70 22.54 10.90
N ALA A 152 -7.91 22.92 12.16
CA ALA A 152 -8.95 23.85 12.57
C ALA A 152 -8.48 25.30 12.35
N ARG A 153 -9.29 26.11 11.66
CA ARG A 153 -9.00 27.53 11.38
C ARG A 153 -10.21 28.42 11.71
N ALA A 154 -9.95 29.51 12.42
CA ALA A 154 -10.86 30.64 12.61
C ALA A 154 -10.05 31.96 12.60
N GLU A 155 -10.71 33.13 12.69
CA GLU A 155 -10.09 34.45 12.47
C GLU A 155 -8.76 34.68 13.23
N ASN A 156 -8.63 34.16 14.45
CA ASN A 156 -7.40 34.25 15.25
C ASN A 156 -7.05 32.90 15.91
N PHE A 157 -7.39 31.79 15.26
CA PHE A 157 -7.17 30.46 15.82
C PHE A 157 -6.71 29.50 14.73
N ARG A 158 -5.57 28.85 15.01
CA ARG A 158 -5.09 27.72 14.22
C ARG A 158 -4.72 26.58 15.14
N GLY A 159 -5.44 25.48 15.00
CA GLY A 159 -5.23 24.27 15.79
C GLY A 159 -5.05 23.04 14.91
N VAL A 160 -4.26 22.08 15.40
CA VAL A 160 -4.09 20.77 14.77
C VAL A 160 -4.87 19.73 15.59
N SER A 161 -5.91 19.18 14.98
CA SER A 161 -6.83 18.26 15.65
C SER A 161 -6.51 16.82 15.31
N GLY A 162 -6.61 15.95 16.31
CA GLY A 162 -6.40 14.51 16.16
C GLY A 162 -6.75 13.74 17.44
N THR A 163 -6.48 12.45 17.43
CA THR A 163 -6.62 11.58 18.61
C THR A 163 -5.22 11.18 19.08
N VAL A 164 -4.93 11.39 20.36
CA VAL A 164 -3.69 10.91 20.97
C VAL A 164 -3.74 9.39 20.98
N ARG A 165 -2.80 8.71 20.33
CA ARG A 165 -2.85 7.25 20.14
C ARG A 165 -1.80 6.48 20.92
N ARG A 166 -0.79 7.18 21.43
CA ARG A 166 0.24 6.63 22.31
C ARG A 166 0.73 7.74 23.23
N GLY A 167 0.99 7.38 24.50
CA GLY A 167 1.51 8.30 25.50
C GLY A 167 0.54 9.43 25.84
N SER A 168 1.10 10.59 26.15
CA SER A 168 0.33 11.79 26.49
C SER A 168 1.03 13.04 25.98
N PHE A 169 0.24 14.09 25.78
CA PHE A 169 0.74 15.45 25.53
C PHE A 169 0.31 16.37 26.66
N ALA A 170 1.20 17.26 27.09
CA ALA A 170 0.91 18.30 28.06
C ALA A 170 1.19 19.68 27.45
N LYS A 171 0.51 20.69 27.98
CA LYS A 171 0.83 22.08 27.69
C LYS A 171 2.30 22.38 28.04
N GLY A 172 3.01 23.03 27.13
CA GLY A 172 4.44 23.32 27.25
C GLY A 172 5.35 22.22 26.70
N ASP A 173 4.83 21.06 26.27
CA ASP A 173 5.65 20.03 25.66
C ASP A 173 6.25 20.51 24.32
N GLU A 174 7.53 20.25 24.13
CA GLU A 174 8.17 20.34 22.82
C GLU A 174 7.75 19.13 21.96
N ILE A 175 7.41 19.40 20.71
CA ILE A 175 6.98 18.39 19.75
C ILE A 175 7.70 18.58 18.41
N THR A 176 7.75 17.50 17.64
CA THR A 176 8.22 17.48 16.25
C THR A 176 7.10 17.00 15.35
N ILE A 177 6.93 17.67 14.21
CA ILE A 177 5.99 17.29 13.16
C ILE A 177 6.73 16.57 12.06
N PHE A 178 6.20 15.42 11.66
CA PHE A 178 6.72 14.60 10.59
C PHE A 178 5.74 14.56 9.40
N PRO A 179 6.24 14.51 8.16
CA PRO A 179 7.63 14.25 7.77
C PRO A 179 8.55 15.49 7.71
N SER A 180 8.03 16.70 7.96
CA SER A 180 8.77 17.96 7.79
C SER A 180 9.91 18.22 8.79
N ASN A 181 9.95 17.46 9.90
CA ASN A 181 10.87 17.63 11.03
C ASN A 181 10.82 19.02 11.68
N LYS A 182 9.72 19.76 11.50
CA LYS A 182 9.54 21.08 12.13
C LYS A 182 9.26 20.90 13.63
N LYS A 183 9.92 21.71 14.45
CA LYS A 183 9.72 21.72 15.91
C LYS A 183 8.77 22.83 16.32
N ALA A 184 7.93 22.56 17.31
CA ALA A 184 7.07 23.54 17.95
C ALA A 184 6.80 23.15 19.41
N THR A 185 6.15 24.03 20.16
CA THR A 185 5.73 23.80 21.54
C THR A 185 4.21 23.87 21.62
N ILE A 186 3.60 23.02 22.44
CA ILE A 186 2.14 23.05 22.66
C ILE A 186 1.79 24.23 23.57
N SER A 187 1.13 25.24 23.04
CA SER A 187 0.70 26.42 23.82
C SER A 187 -0.61 26.19 24.57
N SER A 188 -1.54 25.44 23.99
CA SER A 188 -2.78 25.01 24.64
C SER A 188 -3.32 23.72 24.01
N ILE A 189 -4.11 22.99 24.79
CA ILE A 189 -4.83 21.79 24.37
C ILE A 189 -6.31 22.07 24.55
N VAL A 190 -7.06 22.06 23.43
CA VAL A 190 -8.47 22.43 23.39
C VAL A 190 -9.32 21.19 23.11
N THR A 191 -10.39 21.04 23.87
CA THR A 191 -11.44 20.01 23.68
C THR A 191 -12.81 20.67 23.58
N PHE A 192 -13.85 19.86 23.37
CA PHE A 192 -15.23 20.36 23.38
C PHE A 192 -15.60 21.01 24.73
N ASP A 193 -15.14 20.42 25.85
CA ASP A 193 -15.47 20.86 27.20
C ASP A 193 -14.59 22.04 27.68
N GLY A 194 -13.65 22.49 26.85
CA GLY A 194 -12.73 23.60 27.14
C GLY A 194 -11.25 23.20 27.04
N GLU A 195 -10.38 24.05 27.58
CA GLU A 195 -8.95 23.82 27.61
C GLU A 195 -8.55 22.85 28.74
N ILE A 196 -7.60 21.97 28.45
CA ILE A 196 -7.03 21.01 29.41
C ILE A 196 -5.51 21.14 29.45
N ASP A 197 -4.89 20.78 30.57
CA ASP A 197 -3.43 20.83 30.71
C ASP A 197 -2.72 19.59 30.16
N LYS A 198 -3.42 18.45 30.11
CA LYS A 198 -2.86 17.17 29.68
C LYS A 198 -3.89 16.33 28.91
N ALA A 199 -3.47 15.79 27.78
CA ALA A 199 -4.22 14.85 26.96
C ALA A 199 -3.61 13.46 27.03
N GLU A 200 -4.35 12.51 27.61
CA GLU A 200 -3.96 11.09 27.70
C GLU A 200 -4.27 10.34 26.40
N THR A 201 -3.76 9.10 26.28
CA THR A 201 -4.08 8.19 25.17
C THR A 201 -5.61 8.05 24.99
N ASP A 202 -6.02 7.95 23.73
CA ASP A 202 -7.40 7.93 23.22
C ASP A 202 -8.21 9.23 23.40
N SER A 203 -7.60 10.31 23.90
CA SER A 203 -8.23 11.65 23.93
C SER A 203 -8.27 12.28 22.52
N ALA A 204 -9.45 12.72 22.10
CA ALA A 204 -9.61 13.56 20.90
C ALA A 204 -9.43 15.04 21.28
N VAL A 205 -8.39 15.67 20.72
CA VAL A 205 -7.96 17.02 21.13
C VAL A 205 -7.55 17.88 19.94
N THR A 206 -7.51 19.19 20.15
CA THR A 206 -6.92 20.15 19.24
C THR A 206 -5.72 20.80 19.92
N LEU A 207 -4.53 20.63 19.37
CA LEU A 207 -3.31 21.25 19.88
C LEU A 207 -3.10 22.60 19.20
N VAL A 208 -2.81 23.63 19.98
CA VAL A 208 -2.35 24.92 19.47
C VAL A 208 -0.82 24.96 19.62
N LEU A 209 -0.13 25.36 18.56
CA LEU A 209 1.33 25.24 18.44
C LEU A 209 2.00 26.61 18.34
N THR A 210 3.12 26.77 19.04
CA THR A 210 3.98 27.96 18.99
C THR A 210 5.43 27.55 18.72
N PRO A 211 6.10 28.08 17.68
CA PRO A 211 5.55 28.95 16.65
C PRO A 211 4.54 28.19 15.78
N GLU A 212 3.74 28.95 15.02
CA GLU A 212 2.92 28.35 13.98
C GLU A 212 3.79 27.71 12.91
N VAL A 213 3.68 26.40 12.79
CA VAL A 213 4.45 25.58 11.86
C VAL A 213 3.53 25.03 10.78
N ASP A 214 4.06 24.80 9.60
CA ASP A 214 3.29 24.19 8.52
C ASP A 214 3.03 22.72 8.85
N ALA A 215 1.76 22.34 8.80
CA ALA A 215 1.26 21.03 9.21
C ALA A 215 -0.02 20.73 8.43
N THR A 216 -0.12 19.50 7.96
CA THR A 216 -1.20 19.06 7.07
C THR A 216 -1.88 17.81 7.62
N ARG A 217 -3.03 17.46 7.04
CA ARG A 217 -3.74 16.23 7.40
C ARG A 217 -2.89 15.02 7.01
N GLY A 218 -2.72 14.10 7.95
CA GLY A 218 -1.89 12.90 7.77
C GLY A 218 -0.49 13.02 8.37
N ASP A 219 -0.02 14.22 8.68
CA ASP A 219 1.24 14.42 9.40
C ASP A 219 1.17 13.83 10.81
N ILE A 220 2.33 13.50 11.38
CA ILE A 220 2.45 12.93 12.72
C ILE A 220 3.10 13.95 13.65
N ILE A 221 2.50 14.15 14.82
CA ILE A 221 3.04 14.94 15.92
C ILE A 221 3.59 13.97 16.95
N ALA A 222 4.86 14.16 17.32
CA ALA A 222 5.53 13.33 18.30
C ALA A 222 6.23 14.19 19.37
N LYS A 223 6.12 13.78 20.63
CA LYS A 223 6.83 14.39 21.77
C LYS A 223 8.32 14.03 21.78
N SER A 224 8.68 12.83 21.31
CA SER A 224 10.07 12.42 21.08
C SER A 224 10.24 11.98 19.63
N ALA A 225 11.37 12.39 19.04
CA ALA A 225 11.73 12.09 17.66
C ALA A 225 12.64 10.85 17.52
N GLU A 226 13.08 10.24 18.64
CA GLU A 226 14.22 9.31 18.63
C GLU A 226 14.02 8.04 17.78
N ASP A 227 12.78 7.67 17.43
CA ASP A 227 12.48 6.46 16.67
C ASP A 227 11.61 6.67 15.41
N LEU A 228 11.34 7.91 15.02
CA LEU A 228 10.47 8.21 13.87
C LEU A 228 11.30 8.63 12.67
N ILE A 229 11.39 7.73 11.70
CA ILE A 229 12.14 7.96 10.45
C ILE A 229 11.13 8.03 9.30
N PRO A 230 10.90 9.22 8.70
CA PRO A 230 10.17 9.33 7.45
C PRO A 230 10.84 8.48 6.38
N SER A 231 10.06 7.65 5.70
CA SER A 231 10.56 6.80 4.64
C SER A 231 9.53 6.69 3.53
N ASP A 232 10.01 6.71 2.29
CA ASP A 232 9.23 6.42 1.09
C ASP A 232 9.27 4.93 0.72
N ARG A 233 9.94 4.09 1.52
CA ARG A 233 10.12 2.66 1.28
C ARG A 233 9.88 1.84 2.54
N LEU A 234 8.98 0.88 2.49
CA LEU A 234 8.55 0.09 3.63
C LEU A 234 8.64 -1.40 3.30
N ALA A 235 9.09 -2.22 4.24
CA ALA A 235 8.87 -3.66 4.21
C ALA A 235 7.58 -3.96 4.99
N ALA A 236 6.67 -4.75 4.42
CA ALA A 236 5.39 -5.05 5.02
C ALA A 236 4.92 -6.46 4.68
N HIS A 237 4.15 -7.07 5.58
CA HIS A 237 3.29 -8.19 5.22
C HIS A 237 2.02 -7.63 4.57
N LEU A 238 1.65 -8.13 3.40
CA LEU A 238 0.47 -7.71 2.65
C LEU A 238 -0.48 -8.90 2.49
N VAL A 239 -1.71 -8.75 2.99
CA VAL A 239 -2.82 -9.66 2.68
C VAL A 239 -3.53 -9.12 1.43
N TRP A 240 -3.57 -9.91 0.37
CA TRP A 240 -4.26 -9.54 -0.86
C TRP A 240 -5.74 -9.93 -0.80
N LEU A 241 -6.62 -8.98 -1.11
CA LEU A 241 -8.07 -9.09 -0.90
C LEU A 241 -8.86 -9.08 -2.21
N ASN A 242 -8.24 -8.63 -3.31
CA ASN A 242 -8.89 -8.54 -4.61
C ASN A 242 -8.93 -9.88 -5.32
N GLU A 243 -9.93 -10.07 -6.19
CA GLU A 243 -10.08 -11.27 -7.01
C GLU A 243 -8.97 -11.37 -8.07
N ASP A 244 -8.67 -10.25 -8.75
CA ASP A 244 -7.53 -10.18 -9.66
C ASP A 244 -6.24 -10.17 -8.85
N SER A 245 -5.25 -10.93 -9.32
CA SER A 245 -3.94 -11.00 -8.70
C SER A 245 -3.26 -9.63 -8.61
N LEU A 246 -2.42 -9.48 -7.59
CA LEU A 246 -1.58 -8.30 -7.42
C LEU A 246 -0.68 -8.11 -8.64
N ILE A 247 -0.83 -6.95 -9.28
CA ILE A 247 0.07 -6.48 -10.32
C ILE A 247 1.15 -5.64 -9.62
N HIS A 248 2.39 -6.12 -9.62
CA HIS A 248 3.53 -5.36 -9.12
C HIS A 248 3.77 -4.13 -10.02
N SER A 249 4.36 -3.06 -9.48
CA SER A 249 4.56 -1.77 -10.17
C SER A 249 3.30 -0.98 -10.57
N ARG A 250 2.08 -1.51 -10.40
CA ARG A 250 0.82 -0.73 -10.49
C ARG A 250 0.71 0.24 -9.31
N SER A 251 0.23 1.45 -9.58
CA SER A 251 -0.04 2.46 -8.55
C SER A 251 -1.39 2.21 -7.88
N TYR A 252 -1.34 2.02 -6.57
CA TYR A 252 -2.48 1.96 -5.66
C TYR A 252 -2.52 3.22 -4.80
N LEU A 253 -3.64 3.49 -4.15
CA LEU A 253 -3.73 4.49 -3.10
C LEU A 253 -3.48 3.81 -1.75
N MET A 254 -2.38 4.15 -1.08
CA MET A 254 -2.13 3.69 0.28
C MET A 254 -2.81 4.64 1.27
N ILE A 255 -3.60 4.07 2.18
CA ILE A 255 -4.27 4.81 3.25
C ILE A 255 -3.81 4.24 4.60
N SER A 256 -3.24 5.09 5.44
CA SER A 256 -2.82 4.80 6.81
C SER A 256 -3.37 5.86 7.75
N GLY A 257 -4.47 5.54 8.44
CA GLY A 257 -5.21 6.51 9.24
C GLY A 257 -5.68 7.70 8.38
N ALA A 258 -5.24 8.91 8.72
CA ALA A 258 -5.53 10.12 7.95
C ALA A 258 -4.56 10.38 6.78
N THR A 259 -3.46 9.64 6.68
CA THR A 259 -2.46 9.77 5.61
C THR A 259 -2.92 9.01 4.38
N THR A 260 -2.85 9.67 3.23
CA THR A 260 -3.21 9.09 1.94
C THR A 260 -2.12 9.46 0.93
N THR A 261 -1.52 8.48 0.28
CA THR A 261 -0.48 8.70 -0.73
C THR A 261 -0.51 7.59 -1.78
N PRO A 262 -0.21 7.87 -3.06
CA PRO A 262 0.03 6.80 -4.01
C PRO A 262 1.18 5.90 -3.55
N ALA A 263 1.02 4.61 -3.80
CA ALA A 263 2.02 3.62 -3.50
C ALA A 263 2.10 2.54 -4.59
N ILE A 264 3.27 1.94 -4.74
CA ILE A 264 3.51 0.79 -5.60
C ILE A 264 4.10 -0.35 -4.79
N ILE A 265 3.72 -1.58 -5.11
CA ILE A 265 4.48 -2.74 -4.66
C ILE A 265 5.67 -2.91 -5.60
N THR A 266 6.88 -2.68 -5.08
CA THR A 266 8.11 -2.77 -5.88
C THR A 266 8.69 -4.16 -5.95
N LYS A 267 8.44 -4.97 -4.93
CA LYS A 267 8.96 -6.33 -4.86
C LYS A 267 8.07 -7.19 -3.99
N ILE A 268 7.85 -8.43 -4.41
CA ILE A 268 7.35 -9.50 -3.55
C ILE A 268 8.56 -10.37 -3.21
N ARG A 269 8.90 -10.48 -1.93
CA ARG A 269 10.05 -11.27 -1.47
C ARG A 269 9.70 -12.75 -1.44
N HIS A 270 8.55 -13.07 -0.87
CA HIS A 270 7.97 -14.41 -0.81
C HIS A 270 6.50 -14.31 -0.35
N LYS A 271 5.73 -15.34 -0.66
CA LYS A 271 4.43 -15.66 -0.09
C LYS A 271 4.63 -16.46 1.20
N VAL A 272 3.75 -16.27 2.17
CA VAL A 272 3.65 -17.11 3.36
C VAL A 272 2.57 -18.16 3.11
N ASP A 273 2.92 -19.44 3.23
CA ASP A 273 1.92 -20.49 3.30
C ASP A 273 1.18 -20.36 4.63
N VAL A 274 -0.12 -20.08 4.58
CA VAL A 274 -0.89 -19.85 5.81
C VAL A 274 -1.11 -21.14 6.60
N ASN A 275 -0.99 -22.32 6.00
CA ASN A 275 -1.17 -23.60 6.68
C ASN A 275 0.10 -24.06 7.37
N THR A 276 1.25 -23.85 6.73
CA THR A 276 2.55 -24.32 7.25
C THR A 276 3.38 -23.19 7.84
N GLY A 277 3.12 -21.92 7.55
CA GLY A 277 3.94 -20.77 7.91
C GLY A 277 5.28 -20.68 7.14
N GLU A 278 5.48 -21.50 6.11
CA GLU A 278 6.72 -21.50 5.32
C GLU A 278 6.72 -20.39 4.26
N HIS A 279 7.92 -20.02 3.81
CA HIS A 279 8.12 -18.99 2.79
C HIS A 279 8.24 -19.61 1.39
N ILE A 280 7.35 -19.22 0.49
CA ILE A 280 7.28 -19.69 -0.90
C ILE A 280 7.67 -18.54 -1.83
N SER A 281 8.66 -18.75 -2.70
CA SER A 281 9.03 -17.74 -3.70
C SER A 281 7.88 -17.53 -4.71
N THR A 282 7.53 -16.27 -4.98
CA THR A 282 6.49 -15.89 -5.94
C THR A 282 6.73 -14.48 -6.46
N ASP A 283 6.21 -14.18 -7.64
CA ASP A 283 6.23 -12.88 -8.31
C ASP A 283 4.85 -12.19 -8.35
N THR A 284 3.82 -12.86 -7.83
CA THR A 284 2.45 -12.34 -7.67
C THR A 284 1.79 -12.84 -6.40
N LEU A 285 0.67 -12.21 -6.02
CA LEU A 285 -0.20 -12.64 -4.92
C LEU A 285 -1.64 -12.75 -5.42
N ALA A 286 -2.23 -13.92 -5.26
CA ALA A 286 -3.65 -14.17 -5.53
C ALA A 286 -4.52 -13.79 -4.32
N MET A 287 -5.84 -13.80 -4.52
CA MET A 287 -6.81 -13.51 -3.45
C MET A 287 -6.55 -14.40 -2.22
N ASN A 288 -6.61 -13.81 -1.03
CA ASN A 288 -6.38 -14.44 0.27
C ASN A 288 -4.93 -14.87 0.56
N GLU A 289 -4.00 -14.62 -0.36
CA GLU A 289 -2.59 -14.87 -0.11
C GLU A 289 -1.97 -13.74 0.71
N ILE A 290 -0.95 -14.11 1.49
CA ILE A 290 -0.16 -13.19 2.31
C ILE A 290 1.27 -13.22 1.78
N GLY A 291 1.85 -12.05 1.53
CA GLY A 291 3.25 -11.94 1.09
C GLY A 291 4.05 -10.94 1.89
N ASP A 292 5.36 -11.18 1.99
CA ASP A 292 6.34 -10.17 2.40
C ASP A 292 6.67 -9.31 1.17
N VAL A 293 6.35 -8.03 1.24
CA VAL A 293 6.45 -7.08 0.12
C VAL A 293 7.25 -5.84 0.49
N GLU A 294 7.84 -5.24 -0.52
CA GLU A 294 8.39 -3.88 -0.44
C GLU A 294 7.41 -2.91 -1.10
N VAL A 295 7.02 -1.89 -0.33
CA VAL A 295 6.11 -0.83 -0.74
C VAL A 295 6.92 0.44 -0.93
N ALA A 296 6.63 1.16 -2.00
CA ALA A 296 7.14 2.50 -2.22
C ALA A 296 6.01 3.51 -2.29
N THR A 297 6.19 4.67 -1.67
CA THR A 297 5.22 5.77 -1.66
C THR A 297 5.79 6.98 -2.39
N ASP A 298 4.91 7.82 -2.93
CA ASP A 298 5.34 9.03 -3.65
C ASP A 298 5.90 10.11 -2.72
N ILE A 299 5.48 10.10 -1.45
CA ILE A 299 6.01 10.98 -0.39
C ILE A 299 6.54 10.15 0.78
N PRO A 300 7.52 10.67 1.55
CA PRO A 300 7.93 10.05 2.80
C PRO A 300 6.77 9.95 3.79
N VAL A 301 6.56 8.76 4.34
CA VAL A 301 5.57 8.51 5.39
C VAL A 301 6.27 8.06 6.66
N VAL A 302 5.73 8.45 7.81
CA VAL A 302 6.17 7.92 9.10
C VAL A 302 5.27 6.76 9.49
N MET A 303 5.87 5.58 9.50
CA MET A 303 5.25 4.32 9.89
C MET A 303 6.10 3.65 10.95
N ARG A 304 5.45 2.88 11.84
CA ARG A 304 6.12 2.05 12.83
C ARG A 304 5.95 0.58 12.50
N PRO A 305 6.79 -0.32 13.04
CA PRO A 305 6.49 -1.74 13.02
C PRO A 305 5.09 -2.00 13.60
N TYR A 306 4.31 -2.82 12.91
CA TYR A 306 2.94 -3.18 13.32
C TYR A 306 2.93 -3.96 14.65
N SER A 307 4.01 -4.70 14.94
CA SER A 307 4.28 -5.35 16.23
C SER A 307 4.32 -4.35 17.39
N ASP A 308 4.83 -3.15 17.13
CA ASP A 308 5.01 -2.11 18.15
C ASP A 308 3.77 -1.23 18.24
N SER A 309 3.18 -0.90 17.10
CA SER A 309 2.00 -0.05 17.04
C SER A 309 1.09 -0.41 15.88
N ARG A 310 -0.05 -1.05 16.21
CA ARG A 310 -1.07 -1.36 15.21
C ARG A 310 -1.59 -0.12 14.49
N GLU A 311 -1.81 0.99 15.19
CA GLU A 311 -2.35 2.24 14.63
C GLU A 311 -1.39 2.91 13.63
N PHE A 312 -0.08 2.88 13.90
CA PHE A 312 0.94 3.54 13.08
C PHE A 312 1.69 2.58 12.14
N GLY A 313 1.41 1.29 12.22
CA GLY A 313 2.02 0.26 11.38
C GLY A 313 1.06 -0.44 10.43
N ASN A 314 -0.21 -0.02 10.36
CA ASN A 314 -1.16 -0.57 9.38
C ASN A 314 -1.40 0.37 8.21
N PHE A 315 -1.73 -0.20 7.06
CA PHE A 315 -2.29 0.54 5.94
C PHE A 315 -3.23 -0.35 5.14
N ILE A 316 -4.06 0.26 4.30
CA ILE A 316 -4.81 -0.43 3.25
C ILE A 316 -4.35 0.06 1.89
N LEU A 317 -4.43 -0.81 0.88
CA LEU A 317 -4.28 -0.45 -0.52
C LEU A 317 -5.66 -0.38 -1.16
N VAL A 318 -5.92 0.73 -1.84
CA VAL A 318 -7.16 0.98 -2.56
C VAL A 318 -6.84 1.14 -4.04
N ASP A 319 -7.58 0.46 -4.89
CA ASP A 319 -7.45 0.60 -6.33
C ASP A 319 -7.92 2.00 -6.78
N ARG A 320 -7.10 2.69 -7.59
CA ARG A 320 -7.33 4.10 -7.93
C ARG A 320 -8.52 4.32 -8.88
N LEU A 321 -8.93 3.29 -9.64
CA LEU A 321 -10.05 3.38 -10.58
C LEU A 321 -11.36 2.95 -9.93
N THR A 322 -11.34 1.77 -9.30
CA THR A 322 -12.55 1.15 -8.74
C THR A 322 -12.85 1.59 -7.33
N LEU A 323 -11.89 2.24 -6.65
CA LEU A 323 -11.96 2.65 -5.24
C LEU A 323 -12.21 1.50 -4.26
N LYS A 324 -11.97 0.25 -4.69
CA LYS A 324 -12.08 -0.94 -3.86
C LYS A 324 -10.82 -1.10 -3.02
N THR A 325 -10.98 -1.51 -1.76
CA THR A 325 -9.87 -1.97 -0.93
C THR A 325 -9.37 -3.32 -1.45
N VAL A 326 -8.15 -3.33 -1.99
CA VAL A 326 -7.55 -4.49 -2.65
C VAL A 326 -6.51 -5.21 -1.79
N GLY A 327 -5.99 -4.56 -0.73
CA GLY A 327 -5.03 -5.16 0.16
C GLY A 327 -5.00 -4.53 1.55
N ALA A 328 -4.53 -5.28 2.54
CA ALA A 328 -4.26 -4.81 3.89
C ALA A 328 -2.81 -5.11 4.26
N GLY A 329 -2.07 -4.09 4.70
CA GLY A 329 -0.65 -4.15 4.96
C GLY A 329 -0.29 -3.92 6.42
N MET A 330 0.69 -4.68 6.91
CA MET A 330 1.28 -4.56 8.24
C MET A 330 2.78 -4.30 8.07
N VAL A 331 3.22 -3.09 8.41
CA VAL A 331 4.61 -2.66 8.29
C VAL A 331 5.48 -3.46 9.24
N ARG A 332 6.60 -3.98 8.73
CA ARG A 332 7.65 -4.61 9.53
C ARG A 332 8.69 -3.59 9.95
N HIS A 333 9.20 -2.83 9.00
CA HIS A 333 10.19 -1.77 9.22
C HIS A 333 10.29 -0.86 8.00
N SER A 334 10.73 0.38 8.22
CA SER A 334 11.13 1.29 7.16
C SER A 334 12.46 0.87 6.55
N LEU A 335 12.57 0.90 5.22
CA LEU A 335 13.79 0.54 4.50
C LEU A 335 14.75 1.74 4.48
N ARG A 336 15.92 1.58 5.10
CA ARG A 336 16.93 2.64 5.27
C ARG A 336 17.56 3.16 3.97
N ARG A 337 17.24 2.60 2.80
CA ARG A 337 17.75 3.15 1.51
C ARG A 337 17.27 4.59 1.24
N ALA A 338 16.26 5.06 1.96
CA ALA A 338 15.73 6.42 1.87
C ALA A 338 16.55 7.51 2.60
N SER A 339 17.47 7.17 3.51
CA SER A 339 18.14 8.19 4.34
C SER A 339 19.23 9.00 3.62
N ASN A 340 19.60 8.61 2.39
CA ASN A 340 20.71 9.23 1.65
C ASN A 340 20.26 10.02 0.42
N VAL A 341 18.95 10.13 0.17
CA VAL A 341 18.41 10.88 -0.97
C VAL A 341 17.65 12.07 -0.41
N THR A 342 18.34 13.21 -0.32
CA THR A 342 17.72 14.49 -0.05
C THR A 342 17.37 15.15 -1.38
N HIS A 343 16.15 15.69 -1.49
CA HIS A 343 15.82 16.60 -2.58
C HIS A 343 16.74 17.81 -2.45
N GLN A 344 17.51 18.10 -3.49
CA GLN A 344 18.40 19.25 -3.53
C GLN A 344 17.68 20.35 -4.31
N ASP A 345 17.32 21.43 -3.62
CA ASP A 345 16.74 22.60 -4.25
C ASP A 345 17.88 23.41 -4.86
N TYR A 346 18.04 23.31 -6.18
CA TYR A 346 19.02 24.10 -6.93
C TYR A 346 18.43 25.47 -7.29
N GLU A 347 19.24 26.52 -7.26
CA GLU A 347 18.82 27.89 -7.63
C GLU A 347 18.36 28.03 -9.08
N VAL A 348 18.77 27.09 -9.95
CA VAL A 348 18.35 27.03 -11.36
C VAL A 348 17.20 26.06 -11.49
N ASP A 349 15.98 26.58 -11.63
CA ASP A 349 14.75 25.81 -11.74
C ASP A 349 14.24 25.65 -13.18
N LYS A 350 13.18 24.85 -13.33
CA LYS A 350 12.48 24.63 -14.61
C LYS A 350 12.01 25.92 -15.28
N ALA A 351 11.56 26.91 -14.50
CA ALA A 351 11.04 28.18 -15.03
C ALA A 351 12.16 29.00 -15.67
N GLN A 352 13.32 29.09 -15.01
CA GLN A 352 14.50 29.77 -15.56
C GLN A 352 15.04 29.06 -16.80
N ARG A 353 15.10 27.72 -16.81
CA ARG A 353 15.52 26.95 -17.99
C ARG A 353 14.57 27.13 -19.18
N SER A 354 13.27 27.14 -18.91
CA SER A 354 12.23 27.41 -19.93
C SER A 354 12.34 28.82 -20.49
N ALA A 355 12.53 29.83 -19.61
CA ALA A 355 12.74 31.22 -20.01
C ALA A 355 14.00 31.41 -20.86
N GLN A 356 15.11 30.76 -20.50
CA GLN A 356 16.36 30.79 -21.28
C GLN A 356 16.18 30.26 -22.69
N LYS A 357 15.34 29.22 -22.87
CA LYS A 357 15.06 28.60 -24.16
C LYS A 357 13.92 29.29 -24.94
N ALA A 358 13.30 30.32 -24.37
CA ALA A 358 12.13 31.00 -24.94
C ALA A 358 11.02 30.01 -25.37
N GLN A 359 10.83 28.92 -24.61
CA GLN A 359 9.84 27.89 -24.90
C GLN A 359 9.16 27.40 -23.62
N LYS A 360 7.96 26.83 -23.76
CA LYS A 360 7.29 26.14 -22.66
C LYS A 360 7.67 24.66 -22.68
N ALA A 361 8.31 24.18 -21.62
CA ALA A 361 8.64 22.77 -21.47
C ALA A 361 7.36 21.94 -21.31
N ARG A 362 7.24 20.87 -22.10
CA ARG A 362 6.03 20.02 -22.17
C ARG A 362 6.40 18.63 -22.68
N VAL A 363 5.58 17.64 -22.35
CA VAL A 363 5.64 16.32 -22.96
C VAL A 363 4.43 16.10 -23.89
N VAL A 364 4.73 15.73 -25.14
CA VAL A 364 3.79 15.26 -26.14
C VAL A 364 3.81 13.74 -26.10
N TRP A 365 2.74 13.13 -25.60
CA TRP A 365 2.64 11.69 -25.43
C TRP A 365 1.78 11.07 -26.53
N LEU A 366 2.44 10.58 -27.58
CA LEU A 366 1.77 9.88 -28.67
C LEU A 366 1.46 8.43 -28.24
N THR A 367 0.18 8.07 -28.22
CA THR A 367 -0.32 6.72 -27.93
C THR A 367 -1.09 6.14 -29.12
N GLY A 368 -1.11 4.81 -29.27
CA GLY A 368 -1.80 4.12 -30.36
C GLY A 368 -1.21 2.75 -30.69
N LEU A 369 -1.85 1.99 -31.58
CA LEU A 369 -1.40 0.66 -31.99
C LEU A 369 0.00 0.66 -32.63
N SER A 370 0.73 -0.46 -32.54
CA SER A 370 1.95 -0.63 -33.33
C SER A 370 1.64 -0.45 -34.83
N GLY A 371 2.41 0.36 -35.55
CA GLY A 371 2.12 0.68 -36.96
C GLY A 371 1.15 1.85 -37.19
N SER A 372 0.62 2.51 -36.15
CA SER A 372 -0.29 3.65 -36.29
C SER A 372 0.36 4.94 -36.83
N GLY A 373 1.70 5.00 -36.91
CA GLY A 373 2.44 6.16 -37.44
C GLY A 373 3.06 7.07 -36.37
N LYS A 374 2.97 6.73 -35.07
CA LYS A 374 3.56 7.50 -33.96
C LYS A 374 5.02 7.91 -34.20
N SER A 375 5.92 6.97 -34.46
CA SER A 375 7.35 7.27 -34.65
C SER A 375 7.59 8.16 -35.88
N SER A 376 6.79 8.01 -36.93
CA SER A 376 6.85 8.86 -38.13
C SER A 376 6.39 10.29 -37.83
N ILE A 377 5.28 10.45 -37.10
CA ILE A 377 4.78 11.76 -36.66
C ILE A 377 5.78 12.41 -35.68
N ALA A 378 6.33 11.65 -34.74
CA ALA A 378 7.32 12.13 -33.77
C ALA A 378 8.57 12.69 -34.47
N ASN A 379 9.13 11.93 -35.43
CA ASN A 379 10.28 12.37 -36.20
C ASN A 379 9.98 13.64 -37.03
N ALA A 380 8.83 13.69 -37.70
CA ALA A 380 8.45 14.88 -38.48
C ALA A 380 8.20 16.11 -37.59
N LEU A 381 7.58 15.92 -36.42
CA LEU A 381 7.37 16.98 -35.44
C LEU A 381 8.71 17.51 -34.89
N GLU A 382 9.64 16.62 -34.52
CA GLU A 382 10.98 17.02 -34.06
C GLU A 382 11.72 17.82 -35.12
N GLN A 383 11.67 17.40 -36.39
CA GLN A 383 12.28 18.14 -37.50
C GLN A 383 11.71 19.56 -37.64
N ARG A 384 10.38 19.72 -37.51
CA ARG A 384 9.72 21.04 -37.57
C ARG A 384 10.09 21.92 -36.39
N LEU A 385 10.09 21.38 -35.17
CA LEU A 385 10.48 22.11 -33.96
C LEU A 385 11.95 22.52 -34.00
N PHE A 386 12.84 21.62 -34.45
CA PHE A 386 14.25 21.92 -34.64
C PHE A 386 14.46 23.04 -35.66
N ALA A 387 13.75 22.99 -36.79
CA ALA A 387 13.82 24.03 -37.82
C ALA A 387 13.32 25.41 -37.32
N SER A 388 12.39 25.45 -36.35
CA SER A 388 11.95 26.68 -35.70
C SER A 388 12.84 27.13 -34.54
N GLY A 389 13.96 26.45 -34.27
CA GLY A 389 14.88 26.75 -33.18
C GLY A 389 14.42 26.28 -31.80
N ALA A 390 13.35 25.47 -31.72
CA ALA A 390 12.89 24.90 -30.47
C ALA A 390 13.77 23.70 -30.07
N HIS A 391 13.95 23.53 -28.77
CA HIS A 391 14.71 22.42 -28.20
C HIS A 391 13.76 21.26 -27.88
N ALA A 392 13.74 20.26 -28.76
CA ALA A 392 12.93 19.06 -28.63
C ALA A 392 13.78 17.78 -28.61
N TYR A 393 13.22 16.70 -28.05
CA TYR A 393 13.85 15.38 -28.07
C TYR A 393 12.80 14.25 -28.15
N VAL A 394 13.04 13.25 -29.01
CA VAL A 394 12.15 12.09 -29.16
C VAL A 394 12.56 10.92 -28.25
N LEU A 395 11.61 10.47 -27.42
CA LEU A 395 11.70 9.23 -26.65
C LEU A 395 10.88 8.14 -27.37
N ASP A 396 11.53 7.39 -28.26
CA ASP A 396 10.91 6.27 -28.99
C ASP A 396 10.99 4.96 -28.20
N GLY A 397 9.89 4.22 -28.16
CA GLY A 397 9.78 2.98 -27.39
C GLY A 397 10.77 1.88 -27.78
N ASP A 398 11.17 1.79 -29.06
CA ASP A 398 12.17 0.80 -29.47
C ASP A 398 13.58 1.27 -29.08
N ASN A 399 13.87 2.57 -29.27
CA ASN A 399 15.17 3.13 -28.91
C ASN A 399 15.45 3.01 -27.40
N LEU A 400 14.43 3.23 -26.57
CA LEU A 400 14.57 3.05 -25.12
C LEU A 400 14.88 1.60 -24.73
N ARG A 401 14.38 0.61 -25.49
CA ARG A 401 14.66 -0.81 -25.27
C ARG A 401 16.07 -1.24 -25.68
N LEU A 402 16.84 -0.39 -26.35
CA LEU A 402 18.26 -0.63 -26.60
C LEU A 402 19.13 -0.31 -25.37
N GLY A 403 18.60 0.44 -24.39
CA GLY A 403 19.32 0.87 -23.20
C GLY A 403 18.44 0.89 -21.96
N LEU A 404 17.78 2.01 -21.68
CA LEU A 404 16.99 2.25 -20.45
C LEU A 404 16.02 1.11 -20.09
N ASN A 405 15.43 0.47 -21.10
CA ASN A 405 14.41 -0.55 -20.98
C ASN A 405 14.85 -1.91 -21.57
N MET A 406 16.17 -2.18 -21.64
CA MET A 406 16.72 -3.39 -22.27
C MET A 406 16.38 -4.69 -21.52
N ASP A 407 16.07 -4.59 -20.23
CA ASP A 407 15.68 -5.68 -19.35
C ASP A 407 14.17 -6.02 -19.42
N LEU A 408 13.37 -5.20 -20.11
CA LEU A 408 11.92 -5.36 -20.17
C LEU A 408 11.49 -6.19 -21.37
N GLY A 409 10.64 -7.19 -21.14
CA GLY A 409 9.92 -7.91 -22.18
C GLY A 409 8.66 -7.19 -22.65
N PHE A 410 7.60 -7.97 -22.93
CA PHE A 410 6.32 -7.47 -23.47
C PHE A 410 5.11 -7.95 -22.67
N THR A 411 5.31 -8.42 -21.44
CA THR A 411 4.22 -8.71 -20.50
C THR A 411 3.46 -7.43 -20.14
N THR A 412 2.32 -7.58 -19.46
CA THR A 412 1.54 -6.43 -18.96
C THR A 412 2.40 -5.59 -18.00
N GLU A 413 3.17 -6.25 -17.16
CA GLU A 413 4.04 -5.67 -16.14
C GLU A 413 5.21 -4.92 -16.77
N ASP A 414 5.87 -5.53 -17.77
CA ASP A 414 6.98 -4.92 -18.51
C ASP A 414 6.53 -3.65 -19.24
N ARG A 415 5.28 -3.63 -19.73
CA ARG A 415 4.70 -2.47 -20.41
C ARG A 415 4.42 -1.33 -19.44
N ALA A 416 3.86 -1.64 -18.27
CA ALA A 416 3.64 -0.66 -17.21
C ALA A 416 4.96 -0.04 -16.75
N GLU A 417 6.00 -0.87 -16.57
CA GLU A 417 7.34 -0.40 -16.21
C GLU A 417 8.02 0.40 -17.33
N ASN A 418 7.82 0.02 -18.60
CA ASN A 418 8.29 0.79 -19.75
C ASN A 418 7.67 2.18 -19.80
N VAL A 419 6.35 2.30 -19.56
CA VAL A 419 5.66 3.60 -19.46
C VAL A 419 6.22 4.41 -18.30
N ARG A 420 6.37 3.80 -17.11
CA ARG A 420 6.91 4.46 -15.92
C ARG A 420 8.32 5.02 -16.13
N ARG A 421 9.26 4.20 -16.64
CA ARG A 421 10.64 4.65 -16.89
C ARG A 421 10.68 5.77 -17.90
N THR A 422 9.88 5.66 -18.96
CA THR A 422 9.81 6.69 -19.99
C THR A 422 9.25 8.00 -19.44
N SER A 423 8.21 7.96 -18.61
CA SER A 423 7.62 9.16 -18.00
C SER A 423 8.60 9.86 -17.05
N GLU A 424 9.38 9.11 -16.25
CA GLU A 424 10.40 9.68 -15.36
C GLU A 424 11.52 10.39 -16.15
N VAL A 425 11.99 9.78 -17.24
CA VAL A 425 12.99 10.43 -18.11
C VAL A 425 12.40 11.67 -18.79
N ALA A 426 11.17 11.58 -19.28
CA ALA A 426 10.48 12.74 -19.85
C ALA A 426 10.32 13.87 -18.82
N LYS A 427 10.03 13.56 -17.55
CA LYS A 427 9.95 14.53 -16.46
C LYS A 427 11.27 15.28 -16.25
N LEU A 428 12.40 14.57 -16.21
CA LEU A 428 13.73 15.19 -16.10
C LEU A 428 14.05 16.10 -17.30
N MET A 429 13.63 15.71 -18.50
CA MET A 429 13.82 16.53 -19.71
C MET A 429 12.90 17.77 -19.73
N VAL A 430 11.67 17.65 -19.24
CA VAL A 430 10.77 18.80 -19.04
C VAL A 430 11.34 19.74 -17.98
N ASP A 431 11.87 19.22 -16.87
CA ASP A 431 12.61 20.02 -15.87
C ASP A 431 13.82 20.74 -16.50
N ALA A 432 14.51 20.12 -17.46
CA ALA A 432 15.58 20.73 -18.24
C ALA A 432 15.12 21.80 -19.25
N GLY A 433 13.81 22.07 -19.35
CA GLY A 433 13.22 23.08 -20.21
C GLY A 433 12.84 22.58 -21.62
N LEU A 434 12.84 21.27 -21.89
CA LEU A 434 12.67 20.70 -23.24
C LEU A 434 11.21 20.42 -23.62
N ILE A 435 10.95 20.36 -24.93
CA ILE A 435 9.73 19.75 -25.49
C ILE A 435 10.03 18.26 -25.76
N VAL A 436 9.42 17.36 -25.00
CA VAL A 436 9.68 15.93 -25.09
C VAL A 436 8.60 15.27 -25.93
N ILE A 437 8.97 14.47 -26.93
CA ILE A 437 8.02 13.74 -27.77
C ILE A 437 8.15 12.24 -27.46
N SER A 438 7.20 11.70 -26.71
CA SER A 438 7.15 10.27 -26.38
C SER A 438 6.33 9.52 -27.42
N ALA A 439 6.92 8.50 -28.06
CA ALA A 439 6.26 7.64 -29.04
C ALA A 439 6.15 6.21 -28.50
N LEU A 440 5.06 5.93 -27.78
CA LEU A 440 4.83 4.66 -27.10
C LEU A 440 3.50 4.03 -27.49
N VAL A 441 3.38 2.70 -27.37
CA VAL A 441 2.07 2.04 -27.56
C VAL A 441 1.14 2.38 -26.39
N SER A 442 1.65 2.33 -25.15
CA SER A 442 0.92 2.71 -23.91
C SER A 442 -0.53 2.21 -23.87
N PRO A 443 -0.75 0.87 -23.91
CA PRO A 443 -2.05 0.29 -24.20
C PRO A 443 -3.10 0.43 -23.10
N PHE A 444 -2.67 0.68 -21.86
CA PHE A 444 -3.57 0.73 -20.69
C PHE A 444 -3.78 2.17 -20.23
N GLU A 445 -5.04 2.53 -19.97
CA GLU A 445 -5.44 3.86 -19.47
C GLU A 445 -4.78 4.17 -18.13
N VAL A 446 -4.70 3.17 -17.24
CA VAL A 446 -4.06 3.32 -15.91
C VAL A 446 -2.63 3.81 -16.01
N ASP A 447 -1.85 3.26 -16.95
CA ASP A 447 -0.44 3.61 -17.12
C ASP A 447 -0.28 5.01 -17.70
N ARG A 448 -1.18 5.41 -18.62
CA ARG A 448 -1.19 6.77 -19.19
C ARG A 448 -1.60 7.82 -18.15
N GLN A 449 -2.62 7.54 -17.34
CA GLN A 449 -3.02 8.43 -16.24
C GLN A 449 -1.92 8.56 -15.18
N ARG A 450 -1.21 7.46 -14.88
CA ARG A 450 -0.02 7.52 -14.02
C ARG A 450 1.07 8.41 -14.63
N ALA A 451 1.39 8.21 -15.91
CA ALA A 451 2.37 9.03 -16.60
C ALA A 451 1.96 10.51 -16.59
N LYS A 452 0.67 10.83 -16.79
CA LYS A 452 0.14 12.20 -16.70
C LYS A 452 0.30 12.80 -15.30
N GLY A 453 0.04 12.01 -14.26
CA GLY A 453 0.01 12.47 -12.86
C GLY A 453 1.34 12.90 -12.25
N ILE A 454 2.49 12.69 -12.91
CA ILE A 454 3.81 13.13 -12.40
C ILE A 454 4.22 14.52 -12.91
N PHE A 455 3.43 15.12 -13.82
CA PHE A 455 3.66 16.43 -14.44
C PHE A 455 2.71 17.48 -13.87
N GLU A 456 3.06 18.77 -14.00
CA GLU A 456 2.17 19.87 -13.62
C GLU A 456 1.04 20.07 -14.66
N ASP A 457 0.00 20.80 -14.25
CA ASP A 457 -1.16 21.06 -15.09
C ASP A 457 -0.76 21.72 -16.41
N GLY A 458 -1.14 21.06 -17.51
CA GLY A 458 -0.87 21.52 -18.87
C GLY A 458 0.56 21.28 -19.35
N GLU A 459 1.37 20.47 -18.68
CA GLU A 459 2.67 19.99 -19.18
C GLU A 459 2.56 18.69 -19.99
N PHE A 460 1.58 17.83 -19.67
CA PHE A 460 1.36 16.56 -20.35
C PHE A 460 0.23 16.66 -21.36
N LEU A 461 0.53 16.41 -22.64
CA LEU A 461 -0.44 16.36 -23.74
C LEU A 461 -0.60 14.92 -24.23
N GLU A 462 -1.72 14.29 -23.92
CA GLU A 462 -2.08 12.97 -24.43
C GLU A 462 -2.62 13.07 -25.86
N ILE A 463 -1.90 12.50 -26.82
CA ILE A 463 -2.29 12.52 -28.23
C ILE A 463 -2.54 11.09 -28.72
N PHE A 464 -3.79 10.80 -29.06
CA PHE A 464 -4.17 9.51 -29.60
C PHE A 464 -3.99 9.50 -31.12
N VAL A 465 -3.10 8.64 -31.61
CA VAL A 465 -2.92 8.35 -33.05
C VAL A 465 -3.79 7.17 -33.40
N ASP A 466 -5.01 7.46 -33.86
CA ASP A 466 -6.03 6.48 -34.19
C ASP A 466 -5.78 5.94 -35.60
N THR A 467 -5.61 4.64 -35.72
CA THR A 467 -5.40 3.98 -37.01
C THR A 467 -6.03 2.61 -36.95
N PRO A 468 -6.96 2.28 -37.87
CA PRO A 468 -7.57 0.96 -37.94
C PRO A 468 -6.53 -0.17 -37.92
N VAL A 469 -6.81 -1.22 -37.14
CA VAL A 469 -5.87 -2.34 -36.95
C VAL A 469 -5.49 -3.02 -38.28
N ASP A 470 -6.42 -3.08 -39.24
CA ASP A 470 -6.16 -3.66 -40.56
C ASP A 470 -5.14 -2.86 -41.37
N ILE A 471 -5.15 -1.53 -41.24
CA ILE A 471 -4.16 -0.66 -41.86
C ILE A 471 -2.81 -0.83 -41.15
N CYS A 472 -2.80 -0.86 -39.82
CA CYS A 472 -1.58 -1.14 -39.04
C CYS A 472 -0.95 -2.48 -39.43
N ARG A 473 -1.77 -3.53 -39.61
CA ARG A 473 -1.37 -4.87 -40.07
C ARG A 473 -0.85 -4.87 -41.51
N THR A 474 -1.40 -4.03 -42.37
CA THR A 474 -0.92 -3.88 -43.76
C THR A 474 0.42 -3.17 -43.81
N ARG A 475 0.61 -2.12 -43.00
CA ARG A 475 1.87 -1.35 -42.91
C ARG A 475 3.00 -2.19 -42.33
N ASP A 476 2.72 -2.93 -41.24
CA ASP A 476 3.62 -3.81 -40.47
C ASP A 476 5.14 -3.62 -40.67
N PRO A 477 5.68 -2.41 -40.41
CA PRO A 477 7.06 -2.08 -40.75
C PRO A 477 8.09 -2.92 -39.98
N LYS A 478 7.66 -3.52 -38.85
CA LYS A 478 8.48 -4.34 -37.96
C LYS A 478 8.21 -5.84 -38.10
N GLY A 479 7.27 -6.26 -38.97
CA GLY A 479 6.88 -7.66 -39.14
C GLY A 479 6.18 -8.29 -37.92
N LEU A 480 5.70 -7.48 -36.98
CA LEU A 480 5.15 -7.94 -35.70
C LEU A 480 3.76 -8.54 -35.84
N TYR A 481 2.94 -7.99 -36.74
CA TYR A 481 1.61 -8.55 -37.01
C TYR A 481 1.71 -9.91 -37.69
N LYS A 482 2.68 -10.09 -38.60
CA LYS A 482 2.97 -11.41 -39.22
C LYS A 482 3.42 -12.44 -38.19
N LYS A 483 4.34 -12.09 -37.29
CA LYS A 483 4.80 -12.98 -36.21
C LYS A 483 3.69 -13.34 -35.22
N SER A 484 2.83 -12.39 -34.88
CA SER A 484 1.66 -12.64 -34.03
C SER A 484 0.69 -13.61 -34.69
N ALA A 485 0.40 -13.44 -35.99
CA ALA A 485 -0.44 -14.36 -36.76
C ALA A 485 0.14 -15.79 -36.87
N ALA A 486 1.47 -15.93 -36.85
CA ALA A 486 2.15 -17.21 -36.80
C ALA A 486 2.20 -17.85 -35.39
N GLY A 487 1.64 -17.19 -34.37
CA GLY A 487 1.63 -17.69 -32.98
C GLY A 487 2.92 -17.44 -32.20
N GLU A 488 3.89 -16.75 -32.79
CA GLU A 488 5.19 -16.45 -32.14
C GLU A 488 5.07 -15.34 -31.09
N ILE A 489 4.03 -14.49 -31.19
CA ILE A 489 3.76 -13.38 -30.26
C ILE A 489 2.28 -13.41 -29.85
N PRO A 490 1.90 -14.26 -28.87
CA PRO A 490 0.50 -14.46 -28.49
C PRO A 490 -0.13 -13.22 -27.82
N ASN A 491 0.64 -12.44 -27.07
CA ASN A 491 0.16 -11.27 -26.32
C ASN A 491 0.37 -9.94 -27.06
N PHE A 492 0.17 -9.93 -28.38
CA PHE A 492 0.36 -8.73 -29.20
C PHE A 492 -0.85 -7.77 -29.09
N THR A 493 -0.57 -6.48 -28.91
CA THR A 493 -1.61 -5.45 -28.69
C THR A 493 -2.41 -5.19 -29.94
N GLY A 494 -3.74 -5.18 -29.81
CA GLY A 494 -4.69 -5.03 -30.91
C GLY A 494 -5.02 -6.35 -31.63
N VAL A 495 -4.45 -7.49 -31.20
CA VAL A 495 -4.81 -8.82 -31.69
C VAL A 495 -5.14 -9.76 -30.53
N GLY A 496 -4.15 -10.12 -29.71
CA GLY A 496 -4.32 -11.01 -28.55
C GLY A 496 -4.49 -10.29 -27.22
N GLN A 497 -4.07 -9.03 -27.14
CA GLN A 497 -4.24 -8.16 -25.97
C GLN A 497 -5.03 -6.90 -26.35
N ASN A 498 -6.02 -6.53 -25.53
CA ASN A 498 -6.83 -5.34 -25.76
C ASN A 498 -6.00 -4.05 -25.67
N TYR A 499 -6.38 -3.06 -26.47
CA TYR A 499 -5.88 -1.69 -26.39
C TYR A 499 -7.01 -0.81 -25.85
N GLU A 500 -6.79 -0.14 -24.73
CA GLU A 500 -7.75 0.78 -24.13
C GLU A 500 -7.54 2.15 -24.77
N ALA A 501 -8.39 2.51 -25.74
CA ALA A 501 -8.31 3.82 -26.38
C ALA A 501 -8.57 4.95 -25.37
N PRO A 502 -7.79 6.06 -25.41
CA PRO A 502 -8.03 7.20 -24.53
C PRO A 502 -9.45 7.75 -24.69
N SER A 503 -10.16 7.92 -23.58
CA SER A 503 -11.55 8.42 -23.61
C SER A 503 -11.65 9.93 -23.85
N ALA A 504 -10.64 10.69 -23.44
CA ALA A 504 -10.58 12.14 -23.59
C ALA A 504 -9.13 12.61 -23.84
N PRO A 505 -8.52 12.25 -24.99
CA PRO A 505 -7.18 12.72 -25.33
C PRO A 505 -7.20 14.24 -25.57
N ASP A 506 -6.08 14.91 -25.26
CA ASP A 506 -5.90 16.33 -25.54
C ASP A 506 -5.93 16.62 -27.05
N LEU A 507 -5.50 15.64 -27.87
CA LEU A 507 -5.66 15.67 -29.32
C LEU A 507 -5.92 14.27 -29.91
N HIS A 508 -6.92 14.17 -30.79
CA HIS A 508 -7.20 12.98 -31.59
C HIS A 508 -6.69 13.15 -33.02
N LEU A 509 -5.77 12.29 -33.45
CA LEU A 509 -5.16 12.32 -34.78
C LEU A 509 -5.65 11.12 -35.61
N ASP A 510 -5.92 11.37 -36.88
CA ASP A 510 -6.17 10.32 -37.87
C ASP A 510 -4.82 9.85 -38.45
N GLY A 511 -4.36 8.68 -38.06
CA GLY A 511 -3.11 8.11 -38.55
C GLY A 511 -3.16 7.59 -40.00
N THR A 512 -4.29 7.75 -40.69
CA THR A 512 -4.40 7.59 -42.15
C THR A 512 -4.19 8.90 -42.91
N ALA A 513 -4.35 10.05 -42.25
CA ALA A 513 -4.08 11.36 -42.84
C ALA A 513 -2.59 11.59 -43.12
N PRO A 514 -2.24 12.53 -44.03
CA PRO A 514 -0.86 12.90 -44.29
C PRO A 514 -0.11 13.31 -43.01
N ILE A 515 1.17 12.92 -42.91
CA ILE A 515 1.99 13.21 -41.72
C ILE A 515 2.06 14.72 -41.45
N ASP A 516 2.25 15.54 -42.48
CA ASP A 516 2.31 17.00 -42.33
C ASP A 516 1.04 17.59 -41.73
N GLU A 517 -0.15 17.07 -42.09
CA GLU A 517 -1.42 17.54 -41.54
C GLU A 517 -1.51 17.27 -40.03
N ASN A 518 -1.14 16.05 -39.63
CA ASN A 518 -1.10 15.67 -38.21
C ASN A 518 -0.08 16.50 -37.43
N VAL A 519 1.11 16.76 -38.00
CA VAL A 519 2.15 17.59 -37.37
C VAL A 519 1.68 19.03 -37.18
N GLU A 520 1.04 19.64 -38.18
CA GLU A 520 0.47 20.99 -38.07
C GLU A 520 -0.59 21.09 -36.96
N ARG A 521 -1.41 20.04 -36.77
CA ARG A 521 -2.38 19.99 -35.67
C ARG A 521 -1.71 19.96 -34.29
N ILE A 522 -0.59 19.24 -34.15
CA ILE A 522 0.18 19.20 -32.89
C ILE A 522 0.84 20.57 -32.63
N LEU A 523 1.46 21.17 -33.64
CA LEU A 523 2.14 22.47 -33.51
C LEU A 523 1.19 23.58 -33.05
N LYS A 524 -0.07 23.60 -33.51
CA LYS A 524 -1.09 24.57 -33.08
C LYS A 524 -1.45 24.51 -31.58
N ILE A 525 -1.14 23.41 -30.90
CA ILE A 525 -1.38 23.25 -29.45
C ILE A 525 -0.11 23.57 -28.65
N LEU A 526 1.06 23.42 -29.29
CA LEU A 526 2.36 23.67 -28.67
C LEU A 526 2.78 25.14 -28.72
N LEU A 527 2.50 25.83 -29.83
CA LEU A 527 2.80 27.23 -30.12
C LEU A 527 1.53 28.08 -29.96
#